data_AF-A0A948CWH6-F1
#
_entry.id   AF-A0A948CWH6-F1
#
_cell.length_a   1.000
_cell.length_b   1.000
_cell.length_c   1.000
_cell.angle_alpha   90.00
_cell.angle_beta   90.00
_cell.angle_gamma   90.00
#
_symmetry.space_group_name_H-M   'P 1'
#
loop_
_entity.id
_entity.type
_entity.pdbx_description
1 polymer ?
#
loop_
_entity_poly.entity_id
_entity_poly.type
_entity_poly.pdbx_seq_one_letter_code
_entity_poly.pdbx_strand_id
1 'polypeptide(L)'
;MFNKLKQYRDLRNQAKTLQNALSEEVITVEKGGIEIIINGNMEITQININKELTKNDLERVLKDCFNDAIKKTQRIMAKKIQDMGGIQGLS
;
A
#
# COMPACT_ATOMS: atom_id res chain seq x y z
N MET A 1 32.74 14.98 0.33
CA MET A 1 31.53 15.59 -0.26
C MET A 1 30.96 14.77 -1.42
N PHE A 2 31.81 14.37 -2.38
CA PHE A 2 31.43 13.51 -3.52
C PHE A 2 30.82 12.15 -3.12
N ASN A 3 31.39 11.47 -2.12
CA ASN A 3 30.85 10.19 -1.63
C ASN A 3 29.45 10.31 -0.98
N LYS A 4 29.14 11.43 -0.33
CA LYS A 4 27.80 11.70 0.23
C LYS A 4 26.77 11.97 -0.86
N LEU A 5 27.16 12.70 -1.91
CA LEU A 5 26.31 12.94 -3.09
C LEU A 5 25.99 11.64 -3.83
N LYS A 6 26.98 10.73 -3.96
CA LYS A 6 26.79 9.42 -4.56
C LYS A 6 25.82 8.55 -3.76
N GLN A 7 26.01 8.46 -2.43
CA GLN A 7 25.08 7.76 -1.53
C GLN A 7 23.65 8.30 -1.60
N TYR A 8 23.47 9.62 -1.65
CA TYR A 8 22.14 10.22 -1.77
C TYR A 8 21.45 9.84 -3.09
N ARG A 9 22.19 9.84 -4.20
CA ARG A 9 21.66 9.43 -5.51
C ARG A 9 21.27 7.95 -5.53
N ASP A 10 22.10 7.10 -4.91
CA ASP A 10 21.86 5.66 -4.85
C ASP A 10 20.63 5.33 -3.99
N LEU A 11 20.48 5.99 -2.83
CA LEU A 11 19.26 5.89 -2.00
C LEU A 11 18.00 6.34 -2.74
N ARG A 12 18.08 7.47 -3.49
CA ARG A 12 16.95 7.95 -4.29
C ARG A 12 16.54 6.94 -5.36
N ASN A 13 17.51 6.32 -6.04
CA ASN A 13 17.25 5.31 -7.05
C ASN A 13 16.64 4.03 -6.45
N GLN A 14 17.14 3.61 -5.28
CA GLN A 14 16.57 2.48 -4.54
C GLN A 14 15.14 2.75 -4.10
N ALA A 15 14.86 3.94 -3.54
CA ALA A 15 13.52 4.36 -3.14
C ALA A 15 12.55 4.38 -4.33
N LYS A 16 12.99 4.87 -5.49
CA LYS A 16 12.17 4.89 -6.72
C LYS A 16 11.90 3.48 -7.25
N THR A 17 12.90 2.59 -7.20
CA THR A 17 12.75 1.19 -7.60
C THR A 17 11.76 0.46 -6.70
N LEU A 18 11.86 0.69 -5.38
CA LEU A 18 10.91 0.17 -4.40
C LEU A 18 9.51 0.71 -4.64
N GLN A 19 9.36 2.03 -4.83
CA GLN A 19 8.06 2.65 -5.13
C GLN A 19 7.41 2.05 -6.37
N ASN A 20 8.17 1.85 -7.46
CA ASN A 20 7.66 1.22 -8.67
C ASN A 20 7.22 -0.23 -8.39
N ALA A 21 8.05 -1.02 -7.70
CA ALA A 21 7.74 -2.40 -7.36
C ALA A 21 6.52 -2.53 -6.41
N LEU A 22 6.27 -1.54 -5.56
CA LEU A 22 5.08 -1.47 -4.71
C LEU A 22 3.84 -1.04 -5.50
N SER A 23 3.98 -0.15 -6.48
CA SER A 23 2.86 0.32 -7.30
C SER A 23 2.20 -0.77 -8.15
N GLU A 24 2.97 -1.81 -8.51
CA GLU A 24 2.47 -2.99 -9.24
C GLU A 24 1.66 -3.95 -8.34
N GLU A 25 1.82 -3.86 -7.02
CA GLU A 25 1.06 -4.67 -6.08
C GLU A 25 -0.34 -4.09 -5.90
N VAL A 26 -1.34 -4.94 -6.09
CA VAL A 26 -2.75 -4.61 -5.93
C VAL A 26 -3.34 -5.49 -4.84
N ILE A 27 -3.92 -4.87 -3.83
CA ILE A 27 -4.61 -5.53 -2.73
C ILE A 27 -6.09 -5.27 -2.86
N THR A 28 -6.86 -6.36 -2.94
CA THR A 28 -8.32 -6.32 -2.86
C THR A 28 -8.79 -6.68 -1.45
N VAL A 29 -9.69 -5.88 -0.90
CA VAL A 29 -10.38 -6.16 0.35
C VAL A 29 -11.88 -6.09 0.13
N GLU A 30 -12.55 -7.19 0.39
CA GLU A 30 -14.01 -7.28 0.34
C GLU A 30 -14.59 -7.55 1.73
N LYS A 31 -15.58 -6.76 2.12
CA LYS A 31 -16.32 -6.96 3.37
C LYS A 31 -17.71 -6.36 3.24
N GLY A 32 -18.73 -7.09 3.69
CA GLY A 32 -20.09 -6.58 3.81
C GLY A 32 -20.66 -5.98 2.52
N GLY A 33 -20.31 -6.53 1.36
CA GLY A 33 -20.75 -6.02 0.05
C GLY A 33 -19.98 -4.79 -0.46
N ILE A 34 -18.91 -4.37 0.22
CA ILE A 34 -17.99 -3.34 -0.25
C ILE A 34 -16.66 -4.00 -0.61
N GLU A 35 -16.21 -3.75 -1.84
CA GLU A 35 -14.90 -4.13 -2.32
C GLU A 35 -14.04 -2.87 -2.51
N ILE A 36 -12.84 -2.86 -1.95
CA ILE A 36 -11.85 -1.80 -2.12
C ILE A 36 -10.60 -2.41 -2.72
N ILE A 37 -10.11 -1.78 -3.79
CA ILE A 37 -8.85 -2.11 -4.43
C ILE A 37 -7.87 -0.97 -4.13
N ILE A 38 -6.74 -1.32 -3.52
CA ILE A 38 -5.66 -0.40 -3.14
C ILE A 38 -4.34 -0.88 -3.73
N ASN A 39 -3.51 0.03 -4.23
CA ASN A 39 -2.16 -0.31 -4.69
C ASN A 39 -1.12 -0.21 -3.53
N GLY A 40 0.09 -0.72 -3.75
CA GLY A 40 1.16 -0.63 -2.76
C GLY A 40 1.71 0.79 -2.50
N ASN A 41 1.26 1.80 -3.26
CA ASN A 41 1.50 3.22 -2.94
C ASN A 41 0.44 3.81 -2.00
N MET A 42 -0.46 2.97 -1.46
CA MET A 42 -1.61 3.36 -0.65
C MET A 42 -2.63 4.23 -1.40
N GLU A 43 -2.70 4.11 -2.74
CA GLU A 43 -3.71 4.76 -3.55
C GLU A 43 -4.87 3.81 -3.81
N ILE A 44 -6.10 4.29 -3.63
CA ILE A 44 -7.30 3.51 -3.89
C ILE A 44 -7.65 3.64 -5.36
N THR A 45 -7.59 2.51 -6.05
CA THR A 45 -7.85 2.45 -7.49
C THR A 45 -9.31 2.21 -7.80
N GLN A 46 -10.03 1.50 -6.92
CA GLN A 46 -11.44 1.17 -7.13
C GLN A 46 -12.17 0.95 -5.81
N ILE A 47 -13.45 1.35 -5.79
CA ILE A 47 -14.40 1.02 -4.72
C ILE A 47 -15.69 0.53 -5.40
N ASN A 48 -16.08 -0.71 -5.14
CA ASN A 48 -17.38 -1.24 -5.55
C ASN A 48 -18.26 -1.40 -4.31
N ILE A 49 -19.49 -0.88 -4.38
CA ILE A 49 -20.49 -1.00 -3.31
C ILE A 49 -21.68 -1.73 -3.91
N ASN A 50 -21.96 -2.93 -3.41
CA ASN A 50 -23.12 -3.68 -3.81
C ASN A 50 -24.39 -3.07 -3.19
N LYS A 51 -25.42 -2.88 -3.99
CA LYS A 51 -26.62 -2.12 -3.59
C LYS A 51 -27.51 -2.98 -2.70
N GLU A 52 -27.46 -2.71 -1.39
CA GLU A 52 -28.55 -2.90 -0.40
C GLU A 52 -28.14 -2.46 1.02
N LEU A 53 -27.10 -1.63 1.17
CA LEU A 53 -26.65 -1.14 2.48
C LEU A 53 -27.42 0.11 2.89
N THR A 54 -27.89 0.15 4.14
CA THR A 54 -28.35 1.39 4.77
C THR A 54 -27.19 2.37 4.90
N LYS A 55 -27.46 3.68 5.00
CA LYS A 55 -26.39 4.68 5.16
C LYS A 55 -25.47 4.39 6.35
N ASN A 56 -26.05 3.99 7.49
CA ASN A 56 -25.30 3.69 8.70
C ASN A 56 -24.42 2.45 8.54
N ASP A 57 -24.91 1.41 7.86
CA ASP A 57 -24.12 0.21 7.57
C ASP A 57 -23.02 0.49 6.56
N LEU A 58 -23.31 1.31 5.54
CA LEU A 58 -22.31 1.72 4.55
C LEU A 58 -21.13 2.43 5.22
N GLU A 59 -21.38 3.43 6.07
CA GLU A 59 -20.32 4.17 6.77
C GLU A 59 -19.46 3.25 7.65
N ARG A 60 -20.10 2.31 8.36
CA ARG A 60 -19.42 1.34 9.22
C ARG A 60 -18.56 0.37 8.41
N VAL A 61 -19.15 -0.29 7.41
CA VAL A 61 -18.47 -1.30 6.59
C VAL A 61 -17.35 -0.67 5.78
N LEU A 62 -17.56 0.53 5.22
CA LEU A 62 -16.54 1.24 4.46
C LEU A 62 -15.32 1.55 5.33
N LYS A 63 -15.53 2.13 6.52
CA LYS A 63 -14.45 2.39 7.47
C LYS A 63 -13.66 1.12 7.81
N ASP A 64 -14.37 0.02 8.04
CA ASP A 64 -13.72 -1.26 8.37
C ASP A 64 -12.93 -1.83 7.18
N CYS A 65 -13.48 -1.79 5.96
CA CYS A 65 -12.77 -2.17 4.74
C CYS A 65 -11.51 -1.35 4.53
N PHE A 66 -11.58 -0.03 4.70
CA PHE A 66 -10.44 0.86 4.57
C PHE A 66 -9.33 0.53 5.58
N ASN A 67 -9.68 0.36 6.85
CA ASN A 67 -8.72 0.01 7.88
C ASN A 67 -8.06 -1.36 7.62
N ASP A 68 -8.82 -2.33 7.15
CA ASP A 68 -8.32 -3.66 6.80
C ASP A 68 -7.42 -3.59 5.55
N ALA A 69 -7.77 -2.79 4.55
CA ALA A 69 -6.97 -2.54 3.35
C ALA A 69 -5.63 -1.89 3.69
N ILE A 70 -5.62 -0.85 4.53
CA ILE A 70 -4.40 -0.19 5.00
C ILE A 70 -3.50 -1.20 5.73
N LYS A 71 -4.04 -1.97 6.68
CA LYS A 71 -3.27 -2.97 7.44
C LYS A 71 -2.68 -4.05 6.56
N LYS A 72 -3.45 -4.56 5.59
CA LYS A 72 -2.97 -5.57 4.62
C LYS A 72 -1.87 -4.99 3.73
N THR A 73 -2.06 -3.79 3.21
CA THR A 73 -1.07 -3.08 2.39
C THR A 73 0.22 -2.89 3.16
N GLN A 74 0.16 -2.41 4.42
CA GLN A 74 1.35 -2.25 5.28
C GLN A 74 2.12 -3.57 5.50
N ARG A 75 1.41 -4.68 5.73
CA ARG A 75 2.05 -6.00 5.88
C ARG A 75 2.73 -6.46 4.60
N ILE A 76 2.08 -6.27 3.45
CA ILE A 76 2.64 -6.63 2.15
C ILE A 76 3.85 -5.75 1.82
N MET A 77 3.76 -4.44 2.06
CA MET A 77 4.88 -3.51 1.92
C MET A 77 6.07 -3.93 2.79
N ALA A 78 5.84 -4.23 4.07
CA ALA A 78 6.90 -4.67 4.99
C ALA A 78 7.57 -5.96 4.50
N LYS A 79 6.77 -6.93 4.02
CA LYS A 79 7.28 -8.17 3.45
C LYS A 79 8.09 -7.93 2.17
N LYS A 80 7.61 -7.09 1.26
CA LYS A 80 8.30 -6.74 0.00
C LYS A 80 9.63 -6.04 0.27
N ILE A 81 9.66 -5.11 1.23
CA ILE A 81 10.91 -4.44 1.66
C ILE A 81 11.90 -5.46 2.23
N GLN A 82 11.43 -6.42 3.02
CA GLN A 82 12.27 -7.50 3.55
C GLN A 82 12.80 -8.40 2.44
N ASP A 83 11.96 -8.81 1.49
CA ASP A 83 12.34 -9.66 0.35
C ASP A 83 13.34 -8.98 -0.59
N MET A 84 13.28 -7.65 -0.69
CA MET A 84 14.25 -6.84 -1.44
C MET A 84 15.60 -6.63 -0.70
N GLY A 85 15.81 -7.33 0.43
CA GLY A 85 17.04 -7.27 1.22
C GLY A 85 17.08 -6.14 2.25
N GLY A 86 15.93 -5.54 2.56
CA GLY A 86 15.81 -4.37 3.43
C GLY A 86 16.32 -3.09 2.78
N ILE A 87 16.05 -1.94 3.40
CA ILE A 87 16.68 -0.68 3.00
C ILE A 87 18.09 -0.69 3.58
N GLN A 88 19.10 -1.04 2.77
CA GLN A 88 20.50 -0.86 3.14
C GLN A 88 20.74 0.62 3.48
N GLY A 89 20.86 0.94 4.77
CA GLY A 89 21.00 2.31 5.29
C GLY A 89 20.09 2.68 6.46
N LEU A 90 19.18 1.81 6.90
CA LEU A 90 18.44 1.95 8.17
C LEU A 90 19.01 1.07 9.30
N SER A 91 20.21 0.51 9.12
CA SER A 91 21.02 -0.18 10.14
C SER A 91 22.22 0.67 10.53
#